data_AF-A0A929V836-F1
#
_entry.id   AF-A0A929V836-F1
#
_cell.length_a   1.000
_cell.length_b   1.000
_cell.length_c   1.000
_cell.angle_alpha   90.00
_cell.angle_beta   90.00
_cell.angle_gamma   90.00
#
_symmetry.space_group_name_H-M   'P 1'
#
loop_
_entity.id
_entity.type
_entity.pdbx_description
1 polymer ?
#
loop_
_entity_poly.entity_id
_entity_poly.type
_entity_poly.pdbx_seq_one_letter_code
_entity_poly.pdbx_strand_id
1 'polypeptide(L)'
;NTASHALNQGRDLFVVPGNITSPLSAGCNTLLKQGAYLVTDADDVLSIIAPEKLQKDNGQELAASATIEEGIIIKLISEGLRDGDEIQQKSGLSASDFATALTMLEINGVIKPLGANNWTLR
;
A
#
# COMPACT_ATOMS: atom_id res chain seq x y z
N ASN A 1 17.43 -15.72 -24.96
CA ASN A 1 16.09 -15.21 -24.59
C ASN A 1 16.27 -14.07 -23.58
N THR A 2 15.23 -13.29 -23.29
CA THR A 2 15.33 -12.13 -22.36
C THR A 2 15.71 -12.55 -20.94
N ALA A 3 15.21 -13.70 -20.48
CA ALA A 3 15.48 -14.24 -19.15
C ALA A 3 16.98 -14.53 -18.91
N SER A 4 17.63 -15.27 -19.81
CA SER A 4 19.08 -15.55 -19.69
C SER A 4 19.91 -14.25 -19.80
N HIS A 5 19.46 -13.28 -20.58
CA HIS A 5 20.15 -12.00 -20.69
C HIS A 5 20.05 -11.18 -19.40
N ALA A 6 18.91 -11.22 -18.70
CA ALA A 6 18.75 -10.59 -17.39
C ALA A 6 19.69 -11.19 -16.34
N LEU A 7 19.80 -12.53 -16.28
CA LEU A 7 20.74 -13.21 -15.36
C LEU A 7 22.20 -12.83 -15.64
N ASN A 8 22.60 -12.79 -16.92
CA ASN A 8 23.96 -12.41 -17.30
C ASN A 8 24.30 -10.95 -16.97
N GLN A 9 23.29 -10.09 -16.82
CA GLN A 9 23.45 -8.70 -16.40
C GLN A 9 23.34 -8.52 -14.87
N GLY A 10 23.23 -9.61 -14.12
CA GLY A 10 23.04 -9.56 -12.66
C GLY A 10 21.71 -8.91 -12.25
N ARG A 11 20.68 -8.97 -13.11
CA ARG A 11 19.34 -8.46 -12.80
C ARG A 11 18.49 -9.54 -12.15
N ASP A 12 17.72 -9.13 -11.15
CA ASP A 12 16.72 -9.99 -10.54
C ASP A 12 15.65 -10.43 -11.54
N LEU A 13 15.26 -11.69 -11.43
CA LEU A 13 14.33 -12.33 -12.35
C LEU A 13 13.13 -12.81 -11.57
N PHE A 14 11.96 -12.30 -11.95
CA PHE A 14 10.67 -12.57 -11.31
C PHE A 14 9.83 -13.41 -12.26
N VAL A 15 9.28 -14.53 -11.76
CA VAL A 15 8.63 -15.53 -12.59
C VAL A 15 7.31 -15.99 -11.98
N VAL A 16 6.26 -15.99 -12.79
CA VAL A 16 4.97 -16.57 -12.43
C VAL A 16 5.03 -18.09 -12.63
N PRO A 17 4.69 -18.90 -11.61
CA PRO A 17 4.65 -20.35 -11.74
C PRO A 17 3.54 -20.78 -12.70
N GLY A 18 3.75 -21.90 -13.39
CA GLY A 18 2.76 -22.44 -14.32
C GLY A 18 2.55 -23.94 -14.14
N ASN A 19 1.45 -24.45 -14.69
CA ASN A 19 1.07 -25.86 -14.56
C ASN A 19 2.21 -26.79 -15.04
N ILE A 20 2.58 -27.76 -14.20
CA ILE A 20 3.66 -28.71 -14.46
C ILE A 20 3.44 -29.58 -15.70
N THR A 21 2.19 -29.80 -16.11
CA THR A 21 1.86 -30.59 -17.32
C THR A 21 1.81 -29.74 -18.59
N SER A 22 1.88 -28.40 -18.47
CA SER A 22 1.86 -27.50 -19.61
C SER A 22 3.27 -27.32 -20.18
N PRO A 23 3.51 -27.65 -21.47
CA PRO A 23 4.82 -27.45 -22.09
C PRO A 23 5.21 -25.97 -22.17
N LEU A 24 4.23 -25.06 -22.21
CA LEU A 24 4.47 -23.61 -22.20
C LEU A 24 5.02 -23.11 -20.85
N SER A 25 4.77 -23.83 -19.76
CA SER A 25 5.21 -23.46 -18.41
C SER A 25 6.57 -24.05 -18.04
N ALA A 26 7.10 -24.99 -18.83
CA ALA A 26 8.38 -25.65 -18.56
C ALA A 26 9.55 -24.66 -18.44
N GLY A 27 9.54 -23.59 -19.26
CA GLY A 27 10.55 -22.53 -19.21
C GLY A 27 10.51 -21.74 -17.89
N CYS A 28 9.33 -21.25 -17.51
CA CYS A 28 9.14 -20.54 -16.24
C CYS A 28 9.54 -21.41 -15.04
N ASN A 29 9.09 -22.67 -15.01
CA ASN A 29 9.40 -23.59 -13.93
C ASN A 29 10.91 -23.93 -13.85
N THR A 30 11.61 -23.91 -14.99
CA THR A 30 13.08 -24.06 -15.02
C THR A 30 13.79 -22.84 -14.46
N LEU A 31 13.32 -21.62 -14.77
CA LEU A 31 13.88 -20.40 -14.21
C LEU A 31 13.70 -20.33 -12.68
N LEU A 32 12.55 -20.76 -12.17
CA LEU A 32 12.32 -20.89 -10.73
C LEU A 32 13.33 -21.85 -10.07
N LYS A 33 13.64 -22.99 -10.71
CA LYS A 33 14.70 -23.90 -10.23
C LYS A 33 16.10 -23.30 -10.25
N GLN A 34 16.34 -22.29 -11.08
CA GLN A 34 17.62 -21.59 -11.19
C GLN A 34 17.75 -20.43 -10.19
N GLY A 35 16.77 -20.24 -9.30
CA GLY A 35 16.80 -19.21 -8.27
C GLY A 35 16.11 -17.90 -8.68
N ALA A 36 15.27 -17.91 -9.71
CA ALA A 36 14.38 -16.79 -9.97
C ALA A 36 13.36 -16.63 -8.83
N TYR A 37 12.98 -15.39 -8.52
CA TYR A 37 11.96 -15.08 -7.54
C TYR A 37 10.58 -15.49 -8.05
N LEU A 38 9.85 -16.21 -7.21
CA LEU A 38 8.49 -16.63 -7.48
C LEU A 38 7.52 -15.46 -7.27
N VAL A 39 6.57 -15.30 -8.18
CA VAL A 39 5.57 -14.24 -8.14
C VAL A 39 4.18 -14.83 -8.33
N THR A 40 3.34 -14.64 -7.33
CA THR A 40 1.91 -14.98 -7.31
C THR A 40 1.02 -13.73 -7.32
N ASP A 41 1.53 -12.60 -6.83
CA ASP A 41 0.85 -11.31 -6.87
C ASP A 41 1.85 -10.14 -7.04
N ALA A 42 1.34 -8.91 -7.05
CA ALA A 42 2.17 -7.71 -7.19
C ALA A 42 3.04 -7.44 -5.94
N ASP A 43 2.60 -7.88 -4.77
CA ASP A 43 3.26 -7.64 -3.49
C ASP A 43 4.54 -8.48 -3.38
N ASP A 44 4.57 -9.68 -3.95
CA ASP A 44 5.79 -10.49 -4.08
C ASP A 44 6.92 -9.71 -4.77
N VAL A 45 6.60 -8.95 -5.83
CA VAL A 45 7.59 -8.11 -6.51
C VAL A 45 7.97 -6.92 -5.64
N LEU A 46 6.98 -6.20 -5.10
CA LEU A 46 7.20 -5.01 -4.27
C LEU A 46 8.02 -5.31 -3.02
N SER A 47 7.85 -6.49 -2.42
CA SER A 47 8.57 -6.92 -1.22
C SER A 47 10.09 -6.93 -1.41
N ILE A 48 10.55 -7.15 -2.64
CA ILE A 48 11.97 -7.24 -2.99
C ILE A 48 12.47 -5.90 -3.54
N ILE A 49 11.71 -5.23 -4.41
CA ILE A 49 12.19 -4.02 -5.11
C ILE A 49 11.90 -2.71 -4.38
N ALA A 50 10.86 -2.68 -3.54
CA ALA A 50 10.37 -1.48 -2.87
C ALA A 50 9.58 -1.84 -1.59
N PRO A 51 10.21 -2.52 -0.61
CA PRO A 51 9.54 -3.00 0.61
C PRO A 51 8.86 -1.86 1.39
N GLU A 52 9.36 -0.64 1.30
CA GLU A 52 8.77 0.56 1.90
C GLU A 52 7.37 0.89 1.34
N LYS A 53 7.00 0.39 0.16
CA LYS A 53 5.66 0.56 -0.40
C LYS A 53 4.63 -0.41 0.16
N LEU A 54 5.07 -1.57 0.67
CA LEU A 54 4.20 -2.51 1.38
C LEU A 54 3.89 -2.06 2.81
N GLN A 55 4.71 -1.16 3.38
CA GLN A 55 4.46 -0.55 4.69
C GLN A 55 3.30 0.47 4.68
N LYS A 56 2.59 0.63 3.55
CA LYS A 56 1.46 1.55 3.40
C LYS A 56 0.15 1.07 4.02
N ASP A 57 0.13 -0.11 4.61
CA ASP A 57 -1.00 -0.56 5.45
C ASP A 57 -0.82 -0.24 6.95
N ASN A 58 0.22 0.52 7.32
CA ASN A 58 0.40 1.01 8.71
C ASN A 58 -0.67 2.02 9.15
N GLY A 59 -1.58 2.44 8.25
CA GLY A 59 -2.79 3.17 8.64
C GLY A 59 -3.67 2.38 9.61
N GLN A 60 -3.60 1.04 9.62
CA GLN A 60 -4.34 0.19 10.56
C GLN A 60 -3.67 0.05 11.93
N GLU A 61 -2.34 0.12 12.01
CA GLU A 61 -1.61 -0.05 13.28
C GLU A 61 -1.59 1.24 14.11
N LEU A 62 -1.55 2.41 13.46
CA LEU A 62 -1.75 3.70 14.13
C LEU A 62 -3.21 3.95 14.53
N ALA A 63 -4.18 3.32 13.84
CA ALA A 63 -5.58 3.34 14.25
C ALA A 63 -5.83 2.63 15.59
N ALA A 64 -4.93 1.73 16.03
CA ALA A 64 -5.05 1.06 17.33
C ALA A 64 -4.69 1.95 18.54
N SER A 65 -3.96 3.06 18.31
CA SER A 65 -3.70 4.10 19.32
C SER A 65 -4.53 5.37 19.07
N ALA A 66 -5.40 5.35 18.07
CA ALA A 66 -6.22 6.48 17.71
C ALA A 66 -7.40 6.62 18.68
N THR A 67 -7.68 7.87 19.05
CA THR A 67 -8.88 8.26 19.78
C THR A 67 -10.12 7.95 18.92
N ILE A 68 -11.31 7.89 19.53
CA ILE A 68 -12.55 7.54 18.84
C ILE A 68 -12.79 8.48 17.64
N GLU A 69 -12.47 9.77 17.81
CA GLU A 69 -12.62 10.83 16.83
C GLU A 69 -11.69 10.63 15.62
N GLU A 70 -10.43 10.27 15.89
CA GLU A 70 -9.41 9.99 14.87
C GLU A 70 -9.80 8.77 14.01
N GLY A 71 -10.34 7.73 14.64
CA GLY A 71 -10.83 6.54 13.94
C GLY A 71 -11.99 6.83 12.98
N ILE A 72 -12.91 7.74 13.36
CA ILE A 72 -14.02 8.17 12.49
C ILE A 72 -13.49 8.91 11.26
N ILE A 73 -12.52 9.81 11.43
CA ILE A 73 -11.91 10.56 10.32
C ILE A 73 -11.19 9.62 9.36
N ILE A 74 -10.39 8.68 9.88
CA ILE A 74 -9.69 7.67 9.07
C ILE A 74 -10.69 6.86 8.23
N LYS A 75 -11.81 6.44 8.83
CA LYS A 75 -12.85 5.68 8.15
C LYS A 75 -13.50 6.46 7.01
N LEU A 76 -13.81 7.74 7.21
CA LEU A 76 -14.41 8.57 6.16
C LEU A 76 -13.44 8.81 4.99
N ILE A 77 -12.16 9.01 5.28
CA ILE A 77 -11.14 9.18 4.23
C ILE A 77 -10.91 7.86 3.47
N SER A 78 -10.97 6.71 4.16
CA SER A 78 -10.85 5.40 3.51
C SER A 78 -12.07 5.06 2.64
N GLU A 79 -13.27 5.57 2.97
CA GLU A 79 -14.47 5.52 2.13
C GLU A 79 -14.39 6.43 0.89
N GLY A 80 -13.33 7.24 0.76
CA GLY A 80 -13.02 8.04 -0.42
C GLY A 80 -13.38 9.53 -0.31
N LEU A 81 -13.84 10.00 0.86
CA LEU A 81 -13.98 11.43 1.10
C LEU A 81 -12.61 12.10 1.19
N ARG A 82 -12.50 13.29 0.61
CA ARG A 82 -11.25 14.07 0.62
C ARG A 82 -11.46 15.47 1.18
N ASP A 83 -12.63 16.05 1.01
CA ASP A 83 -12.94 17.40 1.44
C ASP A 83 -13.07 17.47 2.97
N GLY A 84 -12.26 18.33 3.61
CA GLY A 84 -12.23 18.49 5.06
C GLY A 84 -13.56 18.93 5.66
N ASP A 85 -14.33 19.77 4.96
CA ASP A 85 -15.63 20.25 5.43
C ASP A 85 -16.68 19.14 5.35
N GLU A 86 -16.63 18.32 4.28
CA GLU A 86 -17.53 17.17 4.13
C GLU A 86 -17.21 16.07 5.16
N ILE A 87 -15.93 15.82 5.45
CA ILE A 87 -15.49 14.87 6.48
C ILE A 87 -15.93 15.37 7.87
N GLN A 88 -15.77 16.65 8.17
CA GLN A 88 -16.24 17.23 9.43
C GLN A 88 -17.77 17.07 9.57
N GLN A 89 -18.52 17.36 8.52
CA GLN A 89 -19.98 17.26 8.55
C GLN A 89 -20.47 15.82 8.74
N LYS A 90 -19.85 14.83 8.08
CA LYS A 90 -20.22 13.42 8.21
C LYS A 90 -19.73 12.78 9.51
N SER A 91 -18.61 13.23 10.05
CA SER A 91 -18.09 12.74 11.33
C SER A 91 -18.93 13.19 12.52
N GLY A 92 -19.68 14.29 12.39
CA GLY A 92 -20.49 14.86 13.47
C GLY A 92 -19.67 15.46 14.61
N LEU A 93 -18.36 15.64 14.41
CA LEU A 93 -17.43 16.19 15.38
C LEU A 93 -17.57 17.72 15.48
N SER A 94 -17.27 18.27 16.65
CA SER A 94 -17.17 19.72 16.79
C SER A 94 -15.96 20.24 15.99
N ALA A 95 -15.99 21.50 15.56
CA ALA A 95 -14.87 22.09 14.81
C ALA A 95 -13.54 22.04 15.57
N SER A 96 -13.59 22.14 16.91
CA SER A 96 -12.41 22.08 17.77
C SER A 96 -11.82 20.67 17.84
N ASP A 97 -12.67 19.66 18.00
CA ASP A 97 -12.24 18.27 18.11
C ASP A 97 -11.74 17.76 16.76
N PHE A 98 -12.42 18.12 15.68
CA PHE A 98 -12.01 17.80 14.32
C PHE A 98 -10.63 18.39 14.00
N ALA A 99 -10.40 19.68 14.25
CA ALA A 99 -9.11 20.32 13.99
C ALA A 99 -7.97 19.68 14.80
N THR A 100 -8.24 19.32 16.06
CA THR A 100 -7.27 18.67 16.94
C THR A 100 -6.92 17.27 16.46
N ALA A 101 -7.93 16.44 16.17
CA ALA A 101 -7.75 15.09 15.65
C ALA A 101 -7.05 15.08 14.29
N LEU A 102 -7.41 15.99 13.39
CA LEU A 102 -6.78 16.13 12.07
C LEU A 102 -5.31 16.50 12.18
N THR A 103 -4.97 17.46 13.05
CA THR A 103 -3.59 17.86 13.32
C THR A 103 -2.78 16.69 13.89
N MET A 104 -3.36 15.94 14.83
CA MET A 104 -2.69 14.80 15.45
C MET A 104 -2.46 13.66 14.45
N LEU A 105 -3.44 13.37 13.60
CA LEU A 105 -3.31 12.39 12.51
C LEU A 105 -2.24 12.80 11.48
N GLU A 106 -2.10 14.09 11.20
CA GLU A 106 -1.04 14.61 10.31
C GLU A 106 0.34 14.46 10.94
N ILE A 107 0.49 14.81 12.23
CA ILE A 107 1.75 14.66 12.99
C ILE A 107 2.14 13.17 13.07
N ASN A 108 1.18 12.30 13.34
CA ASN A 108 1.36 10.85 13.37
C ASN A 108 1.60 10.25 11.97
N GLY A 109 1.47 11.04 10.91
CA GLY A 109 1.76 10.64 9.54
C GLY A 109 0.71 9.71 8.92
N VAL A 110 -0.47 9.59 9.52
CA VAL A 110 -1.58 8.75 9.04
C VAL A 110 -2.27 9.40 7.84
N ILE A 111 -2.44 10.72 7.88
CA ILE A 111 -3.03 11.52 6.80
C ILE A 111 -2.00 12.51 6.24
N LYS A 112 -2.22 12.96 5.01
CA LYS A 112 -1.48 14.06 4.38
C LYS A 112 -2.42 15.04 3.69
N PRO A 113 -2.11 16.35 3.71
CA PRO A 113 -2.84 17.34 2.94
C PRO A 113 -2.48 17.24 1.45
N LEU A 114 -3.50 17.27 0.59
CA LEU A 114 -3.39 17.44 -0.87
C LEU A 114 -3.51 18.91 -1.30
N GLY A 115 -3.82 19.81 -0.35
CA GLY A 115 -4.08 21.23 -0.60
C GLY A 115 -5.56 21.52 -0.88
N ALA A 116 -5.94 22.80 -0.76
CA ALA A 116 -7.34 23.25 -0.92
C ALA A 116 -8.33 22.48 -0.02
N ASN A 117 -7.99 22.31 1.26
CA ASN A 117 -8.76 21.55 2.26
C ASN A 117 -9.00 20.07 1.90
N ASN A 118 -8.20 19.48 1.01
CA ASN A 118 -8.28 18.06 0.69
C ASN A 118 -7.26 17.23 1.47
N TRP A 119 -7.68 16.06 1.93
CA TRP A 119 -6.90 15.13 2.74
C TRP A 119 -6.91 13.73 2.13
N THR A 120 -5.84 12.97 2.37
CA THR A 120 -5.73 11.56 1.95
C THR A 120 -4.91 10.78 2.95
N LEU A 121 -5.15 9.48 3.03
CA LEU A 121 -4.28 8.55 3.76
C LEU A 121 -2.92 8.45 3.07
N ARG A 122 -1.86 8.20 3.86
CA ARG A 122 -0.46 8.19 3.40
C ARG A 122 -0.07 6.92 2.65
#